data_AF-A0A8T4XZN5-F1
#
_entry.id   AF-A0A8T4XZN5-F1
#
_cell.length_a   1.000
_cell.length_b   1.000
_cell.length_c   1.000
_cell.angle_alpha   90.00
_cell.angle_beta   90.00
_cell.angle_gamma   90.00
#
_symmetry.space_group_name_H-M   'P 1'
#
loop_
_entity.id
_entity.type
_entity.pdbx_description
1 polymer ?
#
loop_
_entity_poly.entity_id
_entity_poly.type
_entity_poly.pdbx_seq_one_letter_code
_entity_poly.pdbx_strand_id
1 'polypeptide(L)'
;MNSRELEVENLTVQVLELQSYLEELREAFKGGRLVMVNLKGEDVRPLLGNSYLHVYGAVCNVGFETAYNSKLKVVAYQTDGLLAVDTYIVLGDVEAGSWKNVDAKIYYTGGALANWTITAEWVNVTSTVRFEKLEITTTYVAYDTFKKTWIIYLTVKNTGTLDATVVDVLVNGKTFTAYRGQVTVSPSLYNGLPMFAGETVTVELAVALGLDFTYGQSIMIMLHTASGRDYSRTVVLP
;
A
#
# COMPACT_ATOMS: atom_id res chain seq x y z
N MET A 1 27.89 22.36 23.84
CA MET A 1 26.43 22.18 23.92
C MET A 1 26.04 22.31 25.38
N ASN A 2 25.14 23.23 25.72
CA ASN A 2 24.70 23.44 27.10
C ASN A 2 23.67 22.37 27.52
N SER A 3 23.43 22.23 28.83
CA SER A 3 22.52 21.20 29.37
C SER A 3 21.11 21.25 28.77
N ARG A 4 20.63 22.42 28.34
CA ARG A 4 19.30 22.57 27.72
C ARG A 4 19.29 22.11 26.27
N GLU A 5 20.36 22.36 25.52
CA GLU A 5 20.52 21.88 24.14
C GLU A 5 20.53 20.35 24.10
N LEU A 6 21.18 19.69 25.07
CA LEU A 6 21.17 18.23 25.20
C LEU A 6 19.78 17.68 25.55
N GLU A 7 19.03 18.38 26.41
CA GLU A 7 17.66 18.00 26.76
C GLU A 7 16.71 18.13 25.56
N VAL A 8 16.85 19.20 24.77
CA VAL A 8 16.08 19.40 23.53
C VAL A 8 16.39 18.33 22.50
N GLU A 9 17.66 17.94 22.33
CA GLU A 9 18.04 16.86 21.42
C GLU A 9 17.42 15.52 21.85
N ASN A 10 17.50 15.17 23.14
CA ASN A 10 16.91 13.94 23.68
C ASN A 10 15.38 13.91 23.52
N LEU A 11 14.70 15.02 23.83
CA LEU A 11 13.25 15.13 23.62
C LEU A 11 12.88 15.00 22.14
N THR A 12 13.70 15.55 21.24
CA THR A 12 13.48 15.44 19.79
C THR A 12 13.56 13.98 19.33
N VAL A 13 14.55 13.23 19.81
CA VAL A 13 14.68 11.79 19.53
C VAL A 13 13.45 11.01 20.03
N GLN A 14 13.02 11.25 21.27
CA GLN A 14 11.83 10.58 21.83
C GLN A 14 10.55 10.88 21.04
N VAL A 15 10.38 12.11 20.58
CA VAL A 15 9.23 12.50 19.75
C VAL A 15 9.26 11.75 18.40
N LEU A 16 10.42 11.63 17.78
CA LEU A 16 10.57 10.89 16.52
C LEU A 16 10.28 9.39 16.69
N GLU A 17 10.74 8.78 17.77
CA GLU A 17 10.45 7.38 18.09
C GLU A 17 8.95 7.14 18.31
N LEU A 18 8.29 8.03 19.07
CA LEU A 18 6.84 7.96 19.30
C LEU A 18 6.04 8.15 18.00
N GLN A 19 6.48 9.05 17.12
CA GLN A 19 5.87 9.23 15.80
C GLN A 19 6.00 7.97 14.95
N SER A 20 7.17 7.33 14.94
CA SER A 20 7.39 6.06 14.23
C SER A 20 6.47 4.96 14.77
N TYR A 21 6.38 4.81 16.09
CA TYR A 21 5.52 3.80 16.72
C TYR A 21 4.03 4.03 16.42
N LEU A 22 3.57 5.30 16.42
CA LEU A 22 2.20 5.63 16.04
C LEU A 22 1.90 5.30 14.59
N GLU A 23 2.84 5.51 13.67
CA GLU A 23 2.65 5.13 12.26
C GLU A 23 2.64 3.62 12.06
N GLU A 24 3.49 2.87 12.76
CA GLU A 24 3.43 1.40 12.76
C GLU A 24 2.08 0.89 13.29
N LEU A 25 1.56 1.48 14.37
CA LEU A 25 0.23 1.16 14.88
C LEU A 25 -0.86 1.55 13.89
N ARG A 26 -0.79 2.74 13.27
CA ARG A 26 -1.77 3.14 12.25
C ARG A 26 -1.81 2.17 11.08
N GLU A 27 -0.65 1.71 10.61
CA GLU A 27 -0.58 0.72 9.54
C GLU A 27 -1.08 -0.66 10.01
N ALA A 28 -0.78 -1.07 11.24
CA ALA A 28 -1.28 -2.33 11.80
C ALA A 28 -2.80 -2.35 12.01
N PHE A 29 -3.43 -1.18 12.19
CA PHE A 29 -4.87 -1.00 12.34
C PHE A 29 -5.54 -0.39 11.11
N LYS A 30 -4.86 -0.40 9.97
CA LYS A 30 -5.36 0.16 8.71
C LYS A 30 -6.55 -0.65 8.20
N GLY A 31 -7.58 0.07 7.75
CA GLY A 31 -8.84 -0.51 7.30
C GLY A 31 -9.97 -0.42 8.33
N GLY A 32 -11.15 -0.88 7.93
CA GLY A 32 -12.26 -1.13 8.83
C GLY A 32 -11.98 -2.31 9.75
N ARG A 33 -12.52 -2.23 10.98
CA ARG A 33 -12.43 -3.29 11.98
C ARG A 33 -13.71 -3.35 12.79
N LEU A 34 -14.51 -4.39 12.57
CA LEU A 34 -15.78 -4.53 13.26
C LEU A 34 -15.62 -5.25 14.60
N VAL A 35 -16.25 -4.69 15.62
CA VAL A 35 -16.38 -5.28 16.96
C VAL A 35 -17.86 -5.41 17.28
N MET A 36 -18.23 -6.60 17.76
CA MET A 36 -19.59 -6.91 18.17
C MET A 36 -19.78 -6.46 19.63
N VAL A 37 -20.74 -5.58 19.88
CA VAL A 37 -20.97 -4.97 21.20
C VAL A 37 -22.34 -5.38 21.69
N ASN A 38 -22.37 -6.16 22.79
CA ASN A 38 -23.58 -6.75 23.34
C ASN A 38 -24.43 -7.52 22.30
N LEU A 39 -23.79 -8.04 21.24
CA LEU A 39 -24.46 -8.83 20.21
C LEU A 39 -24.79 -10.21 20.77
N LYS A 40 -26.06 -10.58 20.72
CA LYS A 40 -26.60 -11.82 21.27
C LYS A 40 -27.60 -12.45 20.31
N GLY A 41 -27.79 -13.75 20.48
CA GLY A 41 -28.90 -14.49 19.89
C GLY A 41 -29.79 -15.02 21.00
N GLU A 42 -31.09 -15.10 20.77
CA GLU A 42 -32.07 -15.72 21.66
C GLU A 42 -33.05 -16.55 20.85
N ASP A 43 -33.20 -17.83 21.18
CA ASP A 43 -34.21 -18.70 20.58
C ASP A 43 -35.59 -18.33 21.13
N VAL A 44 -36.46 -17.78 20.29
CA VAL A 44 -37.81 -17.38 20.65
C VAL A 44 -38.82 -18.32 20.01
N ARG A 45 -39.61 -18.96 20.86
CA ARG A 45 -40.62 -19.95 20.47
C ARG A 45 -42.01 -19.56 20.99
N PRO A 46 -42.73 -18.70 20.27
CA PRO A 46 -44.06 -18.26 20.69
C PRO A 46 -45.03 -19.43 20.75
N LEU A 47 -46.01 -19.35 21.65
CA LEU A 47 -47.07 -20.35 21.79
C LEU A 47 -47.95 -20.46 20.52
N LEU A 48 -48.04 -19.34 19.78
CA LEU A 48 -48.69 -19.22 18.48
C LEU A 48 -47.76 -18.45 17.54
N GLY A 49 -47.37 -19.06 16.42
CA GLY A 49 -46.51 -18.45 15.39
C GLY A 49 -45.26 -19.26 15.08
N ASN A 50 -44.45 -18.75 14.15
CA ASN A 50 -43.19 -19.39 13.76
C ASN A 50 -42.09 -19.10 14.78
N SER A 51 -41.29 -20.12 15.12
CA SER A 51 -40.08 -19.95 15.94
C SER A 51 -39.01 -19.16 15.17
N TYR A 52 -38.20 -18.38 15.87
CA TYR A 52 -37.13 -17.59 15.27
C TYR A 52 -35.97 -17.39 16.24
N LEU A 53 -34.77 -17.24 15.69
CA LEU A 53 -33.61 -16.73 16.41
C LEU A 53 -33.65 -15.20 16.37
N HIS A 54 -33.79 -14.56 17.53
CA HIS A 54 -33.70 -13.11 17.67
C HIS A 54 -32.24 -12.72 17.84
N VAL A 55 -31.66 -12.08 16.83
CA VAL A 55 -30.30 -11.55 16.89
C VAL A 55 -30.35 -10.06 17.13
N TYR A 56 -29.79 -9.60 18.26
CA TYR A 56 -29.85 -8.19 18.64
C TYR A 56 -28.56 -7.69 19.32
N GLY A 57 -28.31 -6.39 19.23
CA GLY A 57 -27.14 -5.71 19.80
C GLY A 57 -26.61 -4.61 18.88
N ALA A 58 -25.30 -4.41 18.85
CA ALA A 58 -24.68 -3.48 17.93
C ALA A 58 -23.34 -3.99 17.37
N VAL A 59 -22.96 -3.44 16.22
CA VAL A 59 -21.65 -3.62 15.60
C VAL A 59 -21.00 -2.24 15.46
N CYS A 60 -19.77 -2.10 15.96
CA CYS A 60 -19.01 -0.87 15.91
C CYS A 60 -17.79 -1.06 15.00
N ASN A 61 -17.52 -0.09 14.13
CA ASN A 61 -16.25 -0.03 13.44
C ASN A 61 -15.23 0.76 14.28
N VAL A 62 -14.30 0.04 14.89
CA VAL A 62 -13.18 0.62 15.67
C VAL A 62 -11.93 0.85 14.83
N GLY A 63 -11.99 0.57 13.53
CA GLY A 63 -10.92 0.84 12.57
C GLY A 63 -10.88 2.31 12.13
N PHE A 64 -9.84 2.66 11.38
CA PHE A 64 -9.63 4.03 10.89
C PHE A 64 -10.26 4.29 9.51
N GLU A 65 -10.71 3.25 8.81
CA GLU A 65 -11.38 3.37 7.52
C GLU A 65 -12.77 2.71 7.56
N THR A 66 -13.58 2.98 6.55
CA THR A 66 -14.89 2.35 6.39
C THR A 66 -14.76 0.84 6.20
N ALA A 67 -15.53 0.06 6.96
CA ALA A 67 -15.74 -1.36 6.74
C ALA A 67 -16.85 -1.54 5.70
N TYR A 68 -16.47 -1.98 4.50
CA TYR A 68 -17.40 -2.08 3.37
C TYR A 68 -18.09 -3.44 3.33
N ASN A 69 -19.31 -3.46 2.79
CA ASN A 69 -20.10 -4.69 2.61
C ASN A 69 -20.16 -5.55 3.89
N SER A 70 -20.34 -4.88 5.01
CA SER A 70 -20.35 -5.51 6.33
C SER A 70 -21.60 -6.37 6.50
N LYS A 71 -21.43 -7.57 7.05
CA LYS A 71 -22.51 -8.53 7.30
C LYS A 71 -22.19 -9.39 8.52
N LEU A 72 -23.23 -9.94 9.14
CA LEU A 72 -23.10 -10.95 10.18
C LEU A 72 -23.47 -12.30 9.62
N LYS A 73 -22.54 -13.26 9.65
CA LYS A 73 -22.83 -14.68 9.42
C LYS A 73 -23.52 -15.23 10.66
N VAL A 74 -24.70 -15.82 10.48
CA VAL A 74 -25.43 -16.48 11.56
C VAL A 74 -25.59 -17.95 11.21
N VAL A 75 -25.08 -18.82 12.07
CA VAL A 75 -25.20 -20.28 11.93
C VAL A 75 -25.80 -20.84 13.21
N ALA A 76 -26.86 -21.65 13.12
CA ALA A 76 -27.50 -22.24 14.28
C ALA A 76 -27.90 -23.70 14.05
N TYR A 77 -27.78 -24.50 15.11
CA TYR A 77 -28.06 -25.93 15.11
C TYR A 77 -29.16 -26.28 16.12
N GLN A 78 -29.99 -27.26 15.75
CA GLN A 78 -31.01 -27.83 16.63
C GLN A 78 -30.39 -28.76 17.68
N THR A 79 -31.19 -29.16 18.67
CA THR A 79 -30.75 -30.09 19.73
C THR A 79 -30.28 -31.45 19.23
N ASP A 80 -30.77 -31.90 18.07
CA ASP A 80 -30.33 -33.15 17.41
C ASP A 80 -29.09 -32.97 16.51
N GLY A 81 -28.53 -31.75 16.45
CA GLY A 81 -27.37 -31.42 15.64
C GLY A 81 -27.68 -31.05 14.18
N LEU A 82 -28.96 -31.01 13.77
CA LEU A 82 -29.33 -30.57 12.43
C LEU A 82 -29.14 -29.06 12.26
N LEU A 83 -28.63 -28.65 11.09
CA LEU A 83 -28.48 -27.24 10.73
C LEU A 83 -29.87 -26.61 10.53
N ALA A 84 -30.20 -25.61 11.36
CA ALA A 84 -31.47 -24.87 11.26
C ALA A 84 -31.33 -23.55 10.50
N VAL A 85 -30.21 -22.86 10.72
CA VAL A 85 -29.95 -21.53 10.17
C VAL A 85 -28.54 -21.49 9.62
N ASP A 86 -28.42 -21.03 8.38
CA ASP A 86 -27.17 -20.57 7.77
C ASP A 86 -27.51 -19.37 6.88
N THR A 87 -27.32 -18.16 7.40
CA THR A 87 -27.75 -16.94 6.72
C THR A 87 -26.87 -15.75 7.07
N TYR A 88 -27.16 -14.62 6.44
CA TYR A 88 -26.48 -13.34 6.66
C TYR A 88 -27.45 -12.24 7.06
N ILE A 89 -27.07 -11.44 8.05
CA ILE A 89 -27.68 -10.12 8.31
C ILE A 89 -26.79 -9.07 7.64
N VAL A 90 -27.33 -8.37 6.65
CA VAL A 90 -26.59 -7.33 5.91
C VAL A 90 -26.59 -6.03 6.71
N LEU A 91 -25.39 -5.49 6.99
CA LEU A 91 -25.20 -4.21 7.69
C LEU A 91 -24.88 -3.06 6.73
N GLY A 92 -24.40 -3.39 5.52
CA GLY A 92 -23.92 -2.42 4.53
C GLY A 92 -22.56 -1.85 4.94
N ASP A 93 -22.30 -0.60 4.57
CA ASP A 93 -21.05 0.05 4.95
C ASP A 93 -21.14 0.63 6.37
N VAL A 94 -20.04 0.49 7.12
CA VAL A 94 -19.90 1.02 8.48
C VAL A 94 -18.68 1.93 8.51
N GLU A 95 -18.91 3.24 8.53
CA GLU A 95 -17.86 4.25 8.58
C GLU A 95 -16.99 4.11 9.83
N ALA A 96 -15.75 4.61 9.77
CA ALA A 96 -14.84 4.62 10.91
C ALA A 96 -15.46 5.31 12.13
N GLY A 97 -15.34 4.70 13.31
CA GLY A 97 -15.92 5.21 14.56
C GLY A 97 -17.45 5.13 14.66
N SER A 98 -18.14 4.59 13.65
CA SER A 98 -19.60 4.51 13.60
C SER A 98 -20.14 3.17 14.05
N TRP A 99 -21.45 3.16 14.35
CA TRP A 99 -22.18 2.02 14.90
C TRP A 99 -23.36 1.62 13.99
N LYS A 100 -23.66 0.33 13.94
CA LYS A 100 -24.89 -0.23 13.38
C LYS A 100 -25.62 -1.03 14.45
N ASN A 101 -26.86 -0.65 14.73
CA ASN A 101 -27.74 -1.45 15.57
C ASN A 101 -28.22 -2.67 14.80
N VAL A 102 -28.31 -3.79 15.50
CA VAL A 102 -28.81 -5.07 14.97
C VAL A 102 -30.05 -5.43 15.77
N ASP A 103 -31.15 -5.69 15.06
CA ASP A 103 -32.39 -6.23 15.60
C ASP A 103 -33.06 -7.01 14.47
N ALA A 104 -32.77 -8.32 14.41
CA ALA A 104 -33.18 -9.19 13.31
C ALA A 104 -33.85 -10.46 13.85
N LYS A 105 -34.93 -10.86 13.19
CA LYS A 105 -35.62 -12.13 13.46
C LYS A 105 -35.36 -13.09 12.33
N ILE A 106 -34.67 -14.19 12.62
CA ILE A 106 -34.34 -15.23 11.65
C ILE A 106 -35.25 -16.44 11.91
N TYR A 107 -36.31 -16.54 11.13
CA TYR A 107 -37.26 -17.64 11.24
C TYR A 107 -36.63 -18.96 10.80
N TYR A 108 -36.94 -20.03 11.52
CA TYR A 108 -36.46 -21.37 11.23
C TYR A 108 -37.56 -22.41 11.51
N THR A 109 -37.38 -23.62 10.98
CA THR A 109 -38.30 -24.74 11.16
C THR A 109 -37.64 -25.87 11.94
N GLY A 110 -38.39 -26.60 12.76
CA GLY A 110 -37.90 -27.80 13.47
C GLY A 110 -37.91 -27.67 14.99
N GLY A 111 -36.98 -28.36 15.64
CA GLY A 111 -36.84 -28.41 17.10
C GLY A 111 -36.25 -27.14 17.71
N ALA A 112 -36.06 -27.13 19.04
CA ALA A 112 -35.36 -26.03 19.72
C ALA A 112 -33.92 -25.90 19.22
N LEU A 113 -33.38 -24.68 19.20
CA LEU A 113 -31.97 -24.46 18.93
C LEU A 113 -31.14 -24.82 20.17
N ALA A 114 -30.01 -25.48 19.96
CA ALA A 114 -29.09 -25.83 21.05
C ALA A 114 -27.86 -24.92 21.09
N ASN A 115 -27.40 -24.42 19.94
CA ASN A 115 -26.29 -23.49 19.86
C ASN A 115 -26.38 -22.65 18.58
N TRP A 116 -25.70 -21.51 18.60
CA TRP A 116 -25.53 -20.64 17.44
C TRP A 116 -24.21 -19.86 17.52
N THR A 117 -23.72 -19.45 16.36
CA THR A 117 -22.57 -18.56 16.22
C THR A 117 -22.97 -17.35 15.39
N ILE A 118 -22.43 -16.19 15.76
CA ILE A 118 -22.62 -14.93 15.04
C ILE A 118 -21.23 -14.34 14.83
N THR A 119 -20.85 -14.14 13.57
CA THR A 119 -19.51 -13.69 13.20
C THR A 119 -19.60 -12.50 12.24
N ALA A 120 -18.86 -11.43 12.52
CA ALA A 120 -18.78 -10.29 11.61
C ALA A 120 -17.84 -10.58 10.44
N GLU A 121 -18.29 -10.27 9.22
CA GLU A 121 -17.52 -10.31 7.97
C GLU A 121 -17.59 -8.93 7.32
N TRP A 122 -16.47 -8.43 6.79
CA TRP A 122 -16.39 -7.16 6.07
C TRP A 122 -15.24 -7.17 5.06
N VAL A 123 -15.26 -6.18 4.17
CA VAL A 123 -14.18 -5.92 3.22
C VAL A 123 -13.51 -4.60 3.58
N ASN A 124 -12.20 -4.62 3.72
CA ASN A 124 -11.42 -3.40 3.68
C ASN A 124 -11.16 -3.08 2.21
N VAL A 125 -11.63 -1.93 1.73
CA VAL A 125 -11.09 -1.39 0.49
C VAL A 125 -9.69 -0.94 0.87
N THR A 126 -8.69 -1.74 0.49
CA THR A 126 -7.32 -1.26 0.58
C THR A 126 -7.25 -0.03 -0.31
N SER A 127 -7.20 1.15 0.32
CA SER A 127 -6.69 2.33 -0.35
C SER A 127 -5.33 1.91 -0.89
N THR A 128 -5.25 1.69 -2.20
CA THR A 128 -3.96 1.43 -2.84
C THR A 128 -3.23 2.74 -2.63
N VAL A 129 -2.30 2.76 -1.67
CA VAL A 129 -1.52 3.96 -1.39
C VAL A 129 -1.00 4.41 -2.74
N ARG A 130 -1.42 5.60 -3.17
CA ARG A 130 -1.01 6.18 -4.44
C ARG A 130 0.40 6.69 -4.22
N PHE A 131 1.38 6.03 -4.81
CA PHE A 131 2.78 6.43 -4.70
C PHE A 131 3.49 6.25 -6.03
N GLU A 132 4.41 7.16 -6.29
CA GLU A 132 5.39 7.05 -7.37
C GLU A 132 6.59 6.24 -6.86
N LYS A 133 6.97 5.20 -7.60
CA LYS A 133 8.18 4.42 -7.30
C LYS A 133 8.77 3.85 -8.60
N LEU A 134 9.96 4.32 -8.94
CA LEU A 134 10.78 3.73 -9.99
C LEU A 134 11.82 2.79 -9.37
N GLU A 135 12.14 1.73 -10.10
CA GLU A 135 13.17 0.77 -9.74
C GLU A 135 14.06 0.51 -10.95
N ILE A 136 15.37 0.74 -10.81
CA ILE A 136 16.36 0.36 -11.82
C ILE A 136 16.66 -1.12 -11.62
N THR A 137 16.03 -1.99 -12.40
CA THR A 137 16.05 -3.44 -12.23
C THR A 137 17.33 -4.06 -12.75
N THR A 138 17.84 -3.57 -13.88
CA THR A 138 19.09 -4.05 -14.48
C THR A 138 19.91 -2.91 -15.06
N THR A 139 21.24 -3.07 -14.97
CA THR A 139 22.21 -2.16 -15.58
C THR A 139 23.25 -2.95 -16.35
N TYR A 140 23.50 -2.55 -17.59
CA TYR A 140 24.51 -3.15 -18.45
C TYR A 140 25.35 -2.06 -19.13
N VAL A 141 26.65 -2.26 -19.24
CA VAL A 141 27.58 -1.31 -19.87
C VAL A 141 28.34 -2.00 -20.99
N ALA A 142 28.33 -1.41 -22.17
CA ALA A 142 29.12 -1.84 -23.33
C ALA A 142 30.01 -0.70 -23.80
N TYR A 143 31.24 -0.98 -24.23
CA TYR A 143 32.13 0.03 -24.80
C TYR A 143 32.16 -0.07 -26.32
N ASP A 144 31.77 1.02 -27.00
CA ASP A 144 31.91 1.18 -28.45
C ASP A 144 33.32 1.71 -28.75
N THR A 145 34.19 0.84 -29.24
CA THR A 145 35.59 1.15 -29.54
C THR A 145 35.75 2.15 -30.70
N PHE A 146 34.81 2.18 -31.64
CA PHE A 146 34.86 3.10 -32.78
C PHE A 146 34.48 4.51 -32.36
N LYS A 147 33.39 4.65 -31.59
CA LYS A 147 32.92 5.94 -31.06
C LYS A 147 33.65 6.39 -29.80
N LYS A 148 34.50 5.54 -29.22
CA LYS A 148 35.17 5.76 -27.93
C LYS A 148 34.18 6.16 -26.83
N THR A 149 33.07 5.43 -26.73
CA THR A 149 31.91 5.79 -25.93
C THR A 149 31.38 4.56 -25.19
N TRP A 150 31.08 4.68 -23.90
CA TRP A 150 30.32 3.67 -23.18
C TRP A 150 28.83 3.87 -23.41
N ILE A 151 28.12 2.79 -23.73
CA ILE A 151 26.66 2.74 -23.79
C ILE A 151 26.16 2.00 -22.56
N ILE A 152 25.42 2.71 -21.72
CA ILE A 152 24.88 2.22 -20.46
C ILE A 152 23.39 2.02 -20.65
N TYR A 153 22.92 0.80 -20.47
CA TYR A 153 21.52 0.41 -20.53
C TYR A 153 20.96 0.29 -19.12
N LEU A 154 19.96 1.10 -18.80
CA LEU A 154 19.20 1.03 -17.56
C LEU A 154 17.80 0.53 -17.87
N THR A 155 17.44 -0.64 -17.36
CA THR A 155 16.04 -1.07 -17.39
C THR A 155 15.36 -0.54 -16.13
N VAL A 156 14.33 0.27 -16.33
CA VAL A 156 13.60 0.97 -15.26
C VAL A 156 12.17 0.49 -15.26
N LYS A 157 11.67 0.07 -14.10
CA LYS A 157 10.27 -0.32 -13.90
C LYS A 157 9.57 0.66 -12.97
N ASN A 158 8.39 1.13 -13.35
CA ASN A 158 7.50 1.80 -12.40
C ASN A 158 6.79 0.74 -11.55
N THR A 159 7.25 0.55 -10.32
CA THR A 159 6.63 -0.34 -9.31
C THR A 159 5.66 0.39 -8.40
N GLY A 160 5.43 1.68 -8.68
CA GLY A 160 4.40 2.49 -8.06
C GLY A 160 2.99 2.20 -8.56
N THR A 161 2.03 2.84 -7.92
CA THR A 161 0.61 2.83 -8.28
C THR A 161 0.20 4.11 -9.00
N LEU A 162 1.13 5.07 -9.13
CA LEU A 162 1.01 6.29 -9.91
C LEU A 162 1.97 6.28 -11.09
N ASP A 163 1.56 6.92 -12.17
CA ASP A 163 2.44 7.24 -13.29
C ASP A 163 3.55 8.20 -12.83
N ALA A 164 4.72 8.04 -13.40
CA ALA A 164 5.88 8.91 -13.17
C ALA A 164 6.26 9.61 -14.48
N THR A 165 7.02 10.70 -14.38
CA THR A 165 7.65 11.32 -15.55
C THR A 165 9.10 11.63 -15.20
N VAL A 166 10.04 10.98 -15.86
CA VAL A 166 11.47 11.28 -15.71
C VAL A 166 11.77 12.54 -16.53
N VAL A 167 12.28 13.58 -15.90
CA VAL A 167 12.54 14.88 -16.52
C VAL A 167 14.02 15.17 -16.68
N ASP A 168 14.88 14.50 -15.91
CA ASP A 168 16.33 14.65 -16.03
C ASP A 168 17.07 13.36 -15.67
N VAL A 169 18.30 13.26 -16.17
CA VAL A 169 19.28 12.27 -15.73
C VAL A 169 20.51 13.00 -15.23
N LEU A 170 20.87 12.73 -13.98
CA LEU A 170 22.08 13.25 -13.38
C LEU A 170 23.18 12.19 -13.42
N VAL A 171 24.38 12.59 -13.82
CA VAL A 171 25.60 11.79 -13.72
C VAL A 171 26.51 12.46 -12.72
N ASN A 172 26.91 11.75 -11.66
CA ASN A 172 27.72 12.27 -10.55
C ASN A 172 27.18 13.60 -9.97
N GLY A 173 25.84 13.71 -9.86
CA GLY A 173 25.16 14.88 -9.31
C GLY A 173 25.04 16.08 -10.26
N LYS A 174 25.43 15.95 -11.53
CA LYS A 174 25.25 16.98 -12.56
C LYS A 174 24.25 16.52 -13.61
N THR A 175 23.32 17.38 -14.04
CA THR A 175 22.44 17.11 -15.18
C THR A 175 23.25 16.70 -16.42
N PHE A 176 22.75 15.75 -17.21
CA PHE A 176 23.47 15.24 -18.38
C PHE A 176 23.80 16.35 -19.38
N THR A 177 22.97 17.41 -19.47
CA THR A 177 23.24 18.55 -20.36
C THR A 177 24.46 19.37 -19.94
N ALA A 178 24.89 19.31 -18.68
CA ALA A 178 26.07 20.02 -18.18
C ALA A 178 27.37 19.48 -18.81
N TYR A 179 27.35 18.26 -19.34
CA TYR A 179 28.48 17.60 -20.01
C TYR A 179 28.65 18.00 -21.48
N ARG A 180 27.90 18.99 -21.98
CA ARG A 180 28.08 19.61 -23.31
C ARG A 180 28.16 18.60 -24.47
N GLY A 181 27.37 17.52 -24.39
CA GLY A 181 27.30 16.47 -25.40
C GLY A 181 28.21 15.26 -25.16
N GLN A 182 29.05 15.27 -24.12
CA GLN A 182 29.81 14.07 -23.70
C GLN A 182 28.90 13.00 -23.09
N VAL A 183 27.74 13.40 -22.55
CA VAL A 183 26.67 12.49 -22.13
C VAL A 183 25.43 12.78 -22.94
N THR A 184 24.83 11.74 -23.54
CA THR A 184 23.51 11.81 -24.18
C THR A 184 22.59 10.74 -23.62
N VAL A 185 21.28 11.00 -23.65
CA VAL A 185 20.24 10.14 -23.09
C VAL A 185 19.22 9.81 -24.18
N SER A 186 18.83 8.54 -24.27
CA SER A 186 17.77 8.05 -25.15
C SER A 186 16.82 7.13 -24.36
N PRO A 187 15.49 7.24 -24.51
CA PRO A 187 14.76 8.23 -25.32
C PRO A 187 15.01 9.68 -24.87
N SER A 188 14.71 10.63 -25.74
CA SER A 188 14.88 12.06 -25.42
C SER A 188 13.96 12.48 -24.27
N LEU A 189 14.48 13.29 -23.34
CA LEU A 189 13.74 13.81 -22.19
C LEU A 189 13.14 15.21 -22.40
N TYR A 190 13.17 15.77 -23.62
CA TYR A 190 12.72 17.14 -23.88
C TYR A 190 11.27 17.43 -23.43
N ASN A 191 10.39 16.43 -23.53
CA ASN A 191 9.00 16.50 -23.05
C ASN A 191 8.76 15.66 -21.78
N GLY A 192 9.83 15.25 -21.11
CA GLY A 192 9.81 14.18 -20.12
C GLY A 192 9.60 12.80 -20.75
N LEU A 193 10.05 11.78 -20.03
CA LEU A 193 9.81 10.38 -20.36
C LEU A 193 8.69 9.86 -19.43
N PRO A 194 7.45 9.73 -19.94
CA PRO A 194 6.36 9.16 -19.14
C PRO A 194 6.66 7.69 -18.83
N MET A 195 6.30 7.28 -17.63
CA MET A 195 6.38 5.89 -17.17
C MET A 195 5.08 5.53 -16.47
N PHE A 196 4.19 4.84 -17.16
CA PHE A 196 2.90 4.42 -16.60
C PHE A 196 3.10 3.40 -15.47
N ALA A 197 2.17 3.33 -14.53
CA ALA A 197 2.21 2.35 -13.44
C ALA A 197 2.35 0.92 -14.00
N GLY A 198 3.36 0.18 -13.53
CA GLY A 198 3.68 -1.17 -14.00
C GLY A 198 4.53 -1.25 -15.27
N GLU A 199 4.75 -0.13 -15.97
CA GLU A 199 5.53 -0.08 -17.21
C GLU A 199 7.02 -0.34 -16.95
N THR A 200 7.69 -0.90 -17.95
CA THR A 200 9.15 -1.06 -17.98
C THR A 200 9.70 -0.40 -19.23
N VAL A 201 10.69 0.49 -19.04
CA VAL A 201 11.35 1.25 -20.10
C VAL A 201 12.86 1.07 -19.99
N THR A 202 13.54 1.01 -21.13
CA THR A 202 15.00 1.06 -21.18
C THR A 202 15.46 2.48 -21.45
N VAL A 203 16.31 3.02 -20.58
CA VAL A 203 17.01 4.29 -20.75
C VAL A 203 18.46 3.98 -21.11
N GLU A 204 18.90 4.51 -22.24
CA GLU A 204 20.27 4.40 -22.73
C GLU A 204 21.02 5.70 -22.47
N LEU A 205 22.21 5.62 -21.88
CA LEU A 205 23.13 6.73 -21.75
C LEU A 205 24.37 6.44 -22.59
N ALA A 206 24.73 7.34 -23.48
CA ALA A 206 26.01 7.30 -24.17
C ALA A 206 26.97 8.28 -23.47
N VAL A 207 28.08 7.76 -22.96
CA VAL A 207 29.10 8.51 -22.20
C VAL A 207 30.42 8.43 -22.95
N ALA A 208 30.88 9.54 -23.53
CA ALA A 208 32.11 9.57 -24.30
C ALA A 208 33.36 9.63 -23.39
N LEU A 209 34.39 8.85 -23.73
CA LEU A 209 35.70 8.90 -23.08
C LEU A 209 36.28 10.32 -23.17
N GLY A 210 36.75 10.88 -22.06
CA GLY A 210 37.28 12.25 -22.05
C GLY A 210 37.67 12.75 -20.66
N LEU A 211 37.69 14.07 -20.50
CA LEU A 211 38.16 14.73 -19.26
C LEU A 211 37.38 14.29 -18.01
N ASP A 212 36.07 14.14 -18.13
CA ASP A 212 35.20 13.79 -17.00
C ASP A 212 35.03 12.28 -16.77
N PHE A 213 35.40 11.44 -17.76
CA PHE A 213 35.13 9.99 -17.74
C PHE A 213 36.32 9.18 -18.26
N THR A 214 36.85 8.29 -17.41
CA THR A 214 37.98 7.40 -17.72
C THR A 214 37.65 5.93 -17.42
N TYR A 215 38.42 5.01 -17.99
CA TYR A 215 38.33 3.57 -17.70
C TYR A 215 38.47 3.27 -16.21
N GLY A 216 37.73 2.27 -15.73
CA GLY A 216 37.71 1.82 -14.34
C GLY A 216 36.98 2.75 -13.37
N GLN A 217 36.44 3.87 -13.84
CA GLN A 217 35.74 4.83 -12.99
C GLN A 217 34.32 4.34 -12.64
N SER A 218 33.96 4.43 -11.36
CA SER A 218 32.57 4.30 -10.91
C SER A 218 31.84 5.63 -11.09
N ILE A 219 30.68 5.62 -11.73
CA ILE A 219 29.80 6.78 -11.87
C ILE A 219 28.42 6.47 -11.27
N MET A 220 27.83 7.47 -10.62
CA MET A 220 26.45 7.40 -10.15
C MET A 220 25.53 8.00 -11.19
N ILE A 221 24.53 7.24 -11.60
CA ILE A 221 23.45 7.71 -12.47
C ILE A 221 22.19 7.86 -11.61
N MET A 222 21.46 8.96 -11.80
CA MET A 222 20.25 9.27 -11.06
C MET A 222 19.16 9.74 -12.03
N LEU A 223 17.99 9.11 -11.96
CA LEU A 223 16.79 9.53 -12.67
C LEU A 223 16.03 10.50 -11.77
N HIS A 224 15.81 11.72 -12.24
CA HIS A 224 15.04 12.75 -11.54
C HIS A 224 13.64 12.84 -12.16
N THR A 225 12.62 12.77 -11.32
CA THR A 225 11.22 12.80 -11.73
C THR A 225 10.59 14.18 -11.57
N ALA A 226 9.53 14.46 -12.32
CA ALA A 226 8.74 15.69 -12.19
C ALA A 226 8.15 15.90 -10.78
N SER A 227 8.01 14.82 -10.01
CA SER A 227 7.55 14.85 -8.61
C SER A 227 8.65 15.26 -7.61
N GLY A 228 9.88 15.44 -8.08
CA GLY A 228 11.05 15.76 -7.26
C GLY A 228 11.71 14.56 -6.58
N ARG A 229 11.42 13.33 -7.04
CA ARG A 229 12.06 12.10 -6.53
C ARG A 229 13.24 11.67 -7.39
N ASP A 230 14.25 11.13 -6.70
CA ASP A 230 15.50 10.67 -7.29
C ASP A 230 15.66 9.15 -7.14
N TYR A 231 16.06 8.49 -8.23
CA TYR A 231 16.30 7.05 -8.27
C TYR A 231 17.68 6.77 -8.84
N SER A 232 18.59 6.26 -8.02
CA SER A 232 20.01 6.19 -8.38
C SER A 232 20.59 4.78 -8.45
N ARG A 233 21.64 4.64 -9.26
CA ARG A 233 22.43 3.42 -9.41
C ARG A 233 23.87 3.76 -9.78
N THR A 234 24.81 3.06 -9.16
CA THR A 234 26.24 3.16 -9.50
C THR A 234 26.61 2.12 -10.54
N VAL A 235 27.36 2.53 -11.55
CA VAL A 235 27.92 1.66 -12.60
C VAL A 235 29.42 1.90 -12.75
N VAL A 236 30.16 0.87 -13.14
CA VAL A 236 31.60 0.96 -13.42
C VAL A 236 31.79 1.04 -14.93
N LEU A 237 32.60 1.97 -15.39
CA LEU A 237 33.01 2.08 -16.79
C LEU A 237 34.16 1.09 -17.04
N PRO A 238 33.95 -0.01 -17.80
CA PRO A 238 34.98 -1.01 -18.07
C PRO A 238 36.08 -0.47 -18.98
#